data_AF-A0A7C1FB02-F1
#
_entry.id   AF-A0A7C1FB02-F1
#
_cell.length_a   1.000
_cell.length_b   1.000
_cell.length_c   1.000
_cell.angle_alpha   90.00
_cell.angle_beta   90.00
_cell.angle_gamma   90.00
#
_symmetry.space_group_name_H-M   'P 1'
#
loop_
_entity.id
_entity.type
_entity.pdbx_description
1 polymer ?
#
loop_
_entity_poly.entity_id
_entity_poly.type
_entity_poly.pdbx_seq_one_letter_code
_entity_poly.pdbx_strand_id
1 'polypeptide(L)'
;EMGSAAHQEALRLRDREQIPLAVVAVESGERALELVQSGDADAAIADSITARLGLRVRQGLALRGPALTDESYVIAVRRDSPELYAAIKGTLDGLRGEGWLEQLARRWLDGLTEEAAQPDTSWASAGDGNPTPDRGA
;
A
#
# COMPACT_ATOMS: atom_id res chain seq x y z
N GLU A 1 -12.00 -2.36 4.35
CA GLU A 1 -12.64 -2.89 3.13
C GLU A 1 -12.64 -4.38 3.07
N MET A 2 -13.77 -4.98 2.77
CA MET A 2 -13.78 -6.38 2.36
C MET A 2 -13.02 -6.54 1.05
N GLY A 3 -12.01 -7.42 1.04
CA GLY A 3 -11.25 -7.76 -0.15
C GLY A 3 -9.99 -6.93 -0.39
N SER A 4 -9.73 -5.91 0.44
CA SER A 4 -8.44 -5.20 0.39
C SER A 4 -7.29 -6.06 0.91
N ALA A 5 -6.05 -5.62 0.65
CA ALA A 5 -4.84 -6.22 1.20
C ALA A 5 -4.91 -6.31 2.74
N ALA A 6 -5.39 -5.26 3.41
CA ALA A 6 -5.61 -5.26 4.86
C ALA A 6 -6.55 -6.39 5.33
N HIS A 7 -7.65 -6.63 4.60
CA HIS A 7 -8.56 -7.73 4.93
C HIS A 7 -7.92 -9.09 4.70
N GLN A 8 -7.16 -9.27 3.60
CA GLN A 8 -6.44 -10.51 3.35
C GLN A 8 -5.40 -10.80 4.44
N GLU A 9 -4.67 -9.79 4.90
CA GLU A 9 -3.72 -9.95 6.00
C GLU A 9 -4.41 -10.28 7.32
N ALA A 10 -5.57 -9.68 7.62
CA ALA A 10 -6.37 -10.05 8.79
C ALA A 10 -6.77 -11.53 8.77
N LEU A 11 -7.23 -12.03 7.62
CA LEU A 11 -7.59 -13.43 7.45
C LEU A 11 -6.35 -14.35 7.52
N ARG A 12 -5.22 -13.94 6.94
CA ARG A 12 -3.96 -14.70 7.05
C ARG A 12 -3.51 -14.82 8.50
N LEU A 13 -3.54 -13.74 9.28
CA LEU A 13 -3.18 -13.75 10.70
C LEU A 13 -4.13 -14.66 11.51
N ARG A 14 -5.43 -14.64 11.23
CA ARG A 14 -6.41 -15.49 11.89
C ARG A 14 -6.27 -16.96 11.51
N ASP A 15 -6.20 -17.26 10.21
CA ASP A 15 -6.38 -18.61 9.69
C ASP A 15 -5.04 -19.37 9.60
N ARG A 16 -3.97 -18.66 9.21
CA ARG A 16 -2.64 -19.27 9.05
C ARG A 16 -1.83 -19.18 10.34
N GLU A 17 -1.74 -17.99 10.91
CA GLU A 17 -0.97 -17.76 12.15
C GLU A 17 -1.78 -18.09 13.42
N GLN A 18 -3.07 -18.42 13.28
CA GLN A 18 -3.94 -18.85 14.37
C GLN A 18 -4.02 -17.84 15.52
N ILE A 19 -3.88 -16.55 15.20
CA ILE A 19 -4.04 -15.48 16.18
C ILE A 19 -5.54 -15.37 16.52
N PRO A 20 -5.93 -15.43 17.81
CA PRO A 20 -7.33 -15.37 18.22
C PRO A 20 -7.87 -13.95 18.07
N LEU A 21 -8.31 -13.61 16.87
CA LEU A 21 -8.85 -12.30 16.52
C LEU A 21 -10.25 -12.42 15.91
N ALA A 22 -11.10 -11.43 16.20
CA ALA A 22 -12.37 -11.23 15.51
C ALA A 22 -12.18 -10.18 14.41
N VAL A 23 -12.49 -10.54 13.16
CA VAL A 23 -12.36 -9.63 12.02
C VAL A 23 -13.65 -8.83 11.85
N VAL A 24 -13.54 -7.50 11.95
CA VAL A 24 -14.63 -6.57 11.61
C VAL A 24 -14.26 -5.87 10.30
N ALA A 25 -14.98 -6.17 9.23
CA ALA A 25 -14.80 -5.50 7.95
C ALA A 25 -15.69 -4.25 7.86
N VAL A 26 -15.07 -3.10 7.58
CA VAL A 26 -15.71 -1.80 7.36
C VAL A 26 -15.38 -1.24 5.98
N GLU A 27 -16.05 -0.14 5.64
CA GLU A 27 -16.09 0.54 4.34
C GLU A 27 -14.98 1.56 4.07
N SER A 28 -14.13 1.87 5.05
CA SER A 28 -12.84 2.52 4.78
C SER A 28 -11.77 2.21 5.84
N GLY A 29 -10.51 2.50 5.52
CA GLY A 29 -9.43 2.46 6.51
C GLY A 29 -9.60 3.55 7.59
N GLU A 30 -10.13 4.71 7.23
CA GLU A 30 -10.51 5.76 8.20
C GLU A 30 -11.58 5.28 9.16
N ARG A 31 -12.61 4.57 8.67
CA ARG A 31 -13.64 3.97 9.53
C ARG A 31 -13.04 2.94 10.49
N ALA A 32 -12.06 2.14 10.04
CA ALA A 32 -11.38 1.19 10.90
C ALA A 32 -10.62 1.90 12.04
N LEU A 33 -9.92 3.00 11.73
CA LEU A 33 -9.25 3.82 12.74
C LEU A 33 -10.22 4.48 13.72
N GLU A 34 -11.41 4.86 13.27
CA GLU A 34 -12.47 5.40 14.14
C GLU A 34 -12.95 4.39 15.17
N LEU A 35 -13.15 3.12 14.77
CA LEU A 35 -13.56 2.07 15.69
C LEU A 35 -12.53 1.84 16.79
N VAL A 36 -11.23 1.94 16.47
CA VAL A 36 -10.17 1.87 17.50
C VAL A 36 -10.23 3.09 18.41
N GLN A 37 -10.45 4.27 17.84
CA GLN A 37 -10.51 5.51 18.63
C GLN A 37 -11.74 5.55 19.55
N SER A 38 -12.89 5.00 19.14
CA SER A 38 -14.10 4.89 19.98
C SER A 38 -14.04 3.74 20.98
N GLY A 39 -13.08 2.81 20.84
CA GLY A 39 -12.97 1.61 21.67
C GLY A 39 -13.87 0.46 21.22
N ASP A 40 -14.48 0.55 20.03
CA ASP A 40 -15.29 -0.51 19.44
C ASP A 40 -14.43 -1.61 18.77
N ALA A 41 -13.13 -1.37 18.62
CA ALA A 41 -12.14 -2.34 18.15
C ALA A 41 -10.79 -2.19 18.89
N ASP A 42 -10.05 -3.28 19.08
CA ASP A 42 -8.74 -3.25 19.75
C ASP A 42 -7.60 -2.75 18.83
N ALA A 43 -7.72 -2.98 17.52
CA ALA A 43 -6.72 -2.61 16.53
C ALA A 43 -7.36 -2.44 15.14
N ALA A 44 -6.67 -1.69 14.28
CA ALA A 44 -7.03 -1.50 12.87
C ALA A 44 -5.84 -1.86 11.98
N ILE A 45 -6.13 -2.51 10.85
CA ILE A 45 -5.17 -2.71 9.77
C ILE A 45 -5.56 -1.75 8.64
N ALA A 46 -4.61 -0.91 8.23
CA ALA A 46 -4.76 0.05 7.15
C ALA A 46 -3.43 0.17 6.41
N ASP A 47 -3.48 0.69 5.18
CA ASP A 47 -2.27 1.04 4.44
C ASP A 47 -1.47 2.14 5.17
N SER A 48 -0.20 2.27 4.81
CA SER A 48 0.72 3.16 5.51
C SER A 48 0.32 4.64 5.41
N ILE A 49 -0.33 5.06 4.32
CA ILE A 49 -0.75 6.45 4.13
C ILE A 49 -1.93 6.74 5.04
N THR A 50 -2.98 5.91 4.98
CA THR A 50 -4.18 6.05 5.80
C THR A 50 -3.83 6.03 7.30
N ALA A 51 -3.00 5.07 7.72
CA ALA A 51 -2.62 4.96 9.13
C ALA A 51 -1.89 6.21 9.63
N ARG A 52 -0.95 6.76 8.86
CA ARG A 52 -0.13 7.92 9.26
C ARG A 52 -0.90 9.23 9.22
N LEU A 53 -1.73 9.44 8.20
CA LEU A 53 -2.65 10.58 8.17
C LEU A 53 -3.63 10.51 9.35
N GLY A 54 -4.14 9.31 9.65
CA GLY A 54 -4.97 9.05 10.81
C GLY A 54 -4.31 9.47 12.13
N LEU A 55 -3.04 9.10 12.36
CA LEU A 55 -2.29 9.49 13.55
C LEU A 55 -2.12 11.00 13.71
N ARG A 56 -2.05 11.76 12.61
CA ARG A 56 -1.93 13.23 12.67
C ARG A 56 -3.21 13.89 13.16
N VAL A 57 -4.37 13.30 12.85
CA VAL A 57 -5.69 13.85 13.16
C VAL A 57 -6.25 13.27 14.47
N ARG A 58 -5.92 12.02 14.79
CA ARG A 58 -6.48 11.26 15.91
C ARG A 58 -5.45 11.08 17.02
N GLN A 59 -5.68 11.74 18.15
CA GLN A 59 -4.88 11.53 19.35
C GLN A 59 -5.13 10.15 19.96
N GLY A 60 -4.11 9.58 20.62
CA GLY A 60 -4.21 8.32 21.36
C GLY A 60 -4.00 7.05 20.52
N LEU A 61 -3.87 7.18 19.20
CA LEU A 61 -3.51 6.06 18.32
C LEU A 61 -1.98 5.97 18.16
N ALA A 62 -1.47 4.76 17.89
CA ALA A 62 -0.07 4.51 17.59
C ALA A 62 0.10 3.35 16.61
N LEU A 63 1.10 3.42 15.73
CA LEU A 63 1.51 2.29 14.90
C LEU A 63 2.21 1.22 15.77
N ARG A 64 1.95 -0.06 15.50
CA ARG A 64 2.49 -1.18 16.27
C ARG A 64 3.00 -2.29 15.35
N GLY A 65 4.19 -2.80 15.65
CA GLY A 65 4.81 -3.91 14.93
C GLY A 65 5.35 -3.50 13.55
N PRO A 66 5.99 -4.44 12.84
CA PRO A 66 6.41 -4.26 11.47
C PRO A 66 5.19 -4.19 10.52
N ALA A 67 5.40 -3.69 9.30
CA ALA A 67 4.39 -3.76 8.25
C ALA A 67 3.99 -5.23 7.98
N LEU A 68 2.70 -5.48 7.76
CA LEU A 68 2.18 -6.82 7.50
C LEU A 68 2.50 -7.31 6.09
N THR A 69 2.51 -6.39 5.13
CA THR A 69 2.79 -6.64 3.72
C THR A 69 3.30 -5.36 3.06
N ASP A 70 3.93 -5.50 1.89
CA ASP A 70 4.24 -4.38 1.01
C ASP A 70 3.06 -4.10 0.07
N GLU A 71 2.68 -2.83 -0.02
CA GLU A 71 1.62 -2.38 -0.92
C GLU A 71 2.18 -1.28 -1.82
N SER A 72 2.77 -1.72 -2.94
CA SER A 72 3.38 -0.84 -3.92
C SER A 72 2.31 -0.03 -4.68
N TYR A 73 2.39 1.30 -4.56
CA TYR A 73 1.57 2.23 -5.34
C TYR A 73 2.11 2.35 -6.76
N VAL A 74 1.24 2.11 -7.75
CA VAL A 74 1.60 2.10 -9.17
C VAL A 74 0.76 3.10 -9.96
N ILE A 75 1.37 3.71 -10.98
CA ILE A 75 0.64 4.46 -12.00
C ILE A 75 0.39 3.50 -13.17
N ALA A 76 -0.81 2.95 -13.24
CA ALA A 76 -1.20 2.06 -14.31
C ALA A 76 -1.42 2.84 -15.62
N VAL A 77 -0.88 2.30 -16.70
CA VAL A 77 -1.10 2.80 -18.07
C VAL A 77 -1.64 1.67 -18.94
N ARG A 78 -2.26 2.03 -20.06
CA ARG A 78 -2.70 1.04 -21.06
C ARG A 78 -1.49 0.25 -21.57
N ARG A 79 -1.68 -1.07 -21.67
CA ARG A 79 -0.64 -2.00 -22.13
C ARG A 79 -0.08 -1.67 -23.52
N ASP A 80 -0.91 -1.14 -24.40
CA ASP A 80 -0.57 -0.78 -25.77
C ASP A 80 -0.09 0.68 -25.92
N SER A 81 0.27 1.35 -24.82
CA SER A 81 0.72 2.75 -24.81
C SER A 81 2.15 2.90 -24.26
N PRO A 82 3.18 2.36 -24.97
CA PRO A 82 4.57 2.41 -24.50
C PRO A 82 5.13 3.84 -24.42
N GLU A 83 4.67 4.75 -25.27
CA GLU A 83 5.08 6.16 -25.23
C GLU A 83 4.64 6.85 -23.93
N LEU A 84 3.40 6.60 -23.49
CA LEU A 84 2.89 7.14 -22.22
C LEU A 84 3.64 6.56 -21.02
N TYR A 85 3.92 5.25 -21.05
CA TYR A 85 4.77 4.61 -20.04
C TYR A 85 6.13 5.30 -19.95
N ALA A 86 6.82 5.46 -21.09
CA ALA A 86 8.14 6.06 -21.14
C ALA A 86 8.14 7.52 -20.66
N ALA A 87 7.13 8.30 -21.04
CA ALA A 87 6.95 9.68 -20.58
C ALA A 87 6.78 9.76 -19.06
N ILE A 88 5.85 8.99 -18.49
CA ILE A 88 5.61 8.97 -17.04
C ILE A 88 6.84 8.50 -16.28
N LYS A 89 7.47 7.40 -16.73
CA LYS A 89 8.68 6.87 -16.11
C LYS A 89 9.81 7.90 -16.13
N GLY A 90 10.08 8.52 -17.27
CA GLY A 90 11.13 9.53 -17.41
C GLY A 90 10.89 10.75 -16.50
N THR A 91 9.64 11.21 -16.40
CA THR A 91 9.28 12.29 -15.47
C THR A 91 9.51 11.89 -14.01
N LEU A 92 9.06 10.70 -13.59
CA LEU A 92 9.26 10.21 -12.22
C LEU A 92 10.75 10.05 -11.88
N ASP A 93 11.56 9.57 -12.82
CA ASP A 93 12.99 9.42 -12.64
C ASP A 93 13.70 10.78 -12.50
N GLY A 94 13.30 11.78 -13.30
CA GLY A 94 13.77 13.16 -13.16
C GLY A 94 13.42 13.76 -11.79
N LEU A 95 12.15 13.66 -11.39
CA LEU A 95 11.68 14.16 -10.08
C LEU A 95 12.41 13.49 -8.91
N ARG A 96 12.72 12.19 -9.02
CA ARG A 96 13.51 11.48 -8.03
C ARG A 96 14.96 11.98 -8.00
N GLY A 97 15.60 12.11 -9.15
CA GLY A 97 16.97 12.61 -9.25
C GLY A 97 17.15 14.03 -8.68
N GLU A 98 16.11 14.85 -8.78
CA GLU A 98 16.07 16.21 -8.24
C GLU A 98 15.66 16.29 -6.76
N GLY A 99 15.33 15.17 -6.12
CA GLY A 99 14.92 15.14 -4.71
C GLY A 99 13.48 15.63 -4.44
N TRP A 100 12.65 15.79 -5.49
CA TRP A 100 11.28 16.29 -5.34
C TRP A 100 10.36 15.29 -4.65
N LEU A 101 10.50 14.00 -4.96
CA LEU A 101 9.67 12.96 -4.37
C LEU A 101 9.90 12.86 -2.86
N GLU A 102 11.16 12.99 -2.43
CA GLU A 102 11.55 13.00 -1.02
C GLU A 102 11.01 14.24 -0.31
N GLN A 103 10.99 15.41 -0.96
CA GLN A 103 10.38 16.62 -0.42
C GLN A 103 8.85 16.47 -0.24
N LEU A 104 8.17 15.86 -1.22
CA LEU A 104 6.74 15.56 -1.12
C LEU A 104 6.47 14.56 0.01
N ALA A 105 7.26 13.50 0.09
CA ALA A 105 7.16 12.50 1.15
C ALA A 105 7.34 13.15 2.52
N ARG A 106 8.34 14.01 2.69
CA ARG A 106 8.52 14.74 3.96
C ARG A 106 7.30 15.60 4.29
N ARG A 107 6.90 16.48 3.37
CA ARG A 107 5.78 17.39 3.57
C ARG A 107 4.49 16.67 3.99
N TRP A 108 4.15 15.60 3.30
CA TRP A 108 2.85 14.94 3.46
C TRP A 108 2.88 13.76 4.41
N LEU A 109 4.05 13.13 4.58
CA LEU A 109 4.17 11.82 5.19
C LEU A 109 5.27 11.75 6.27
N ASP A 110 5.95 12.85 6.61
CA ASP A 110 6.95 12.90 7.69
C ASP A 110 6.47 12.16 8.95
N GLY A 111 7.36 11.29 9.44
CA GLY A 111 7.05 10.11 10.24
C GLY A 111 7.29 8.80 9.47
N LEU A 112 7.33 8.80 8.12
CA LEU A 112 7.50 7.65 7.20
C LEU A 112 8.86 6.94 7.19
N THR A 113 9.81 7.31 8.03
CA THR A 113 11.13 6.67 8.00
C THR A 113 11.08 5.28 8.61
N GLU A 114 10.98 4.27 7.75
CA GLU A 114 12.02 3.24 7.69
C GLU A 114 12.39 3.03 6.21
N GLU A 115 13.70 2.92 6.00
CA GLU A 115 14.46 2.73 4.76
C GLU A 115 13.63 2.35 3.54
N ALA A 116 13.67 3.20 2.51
CA ALA A 116 13.02 2.95 1.23
C ALA A 116 13.41 1.56 0.73
N ALA A 117 12.53 0.58 0.94
CA ALA A 117 12.64 -0.70 0.29
C ALA A 117 12.69 -0.40 -1.21
N GLN A 118 13.85 -0.67 -1.83
CA GLN A 118 14.01 -0.52 -3.25
C GLN A 118 12.85 -1.30 -3.89
N PRO A 119 11.97 -0.65 -4.69
CA PRO A 119 10.87 -1.38 -5.30
C PRO A 119 11.47 -2.53 -6.11
N ASP A 120 10.93 -3.74 -5.95
CA ASP A 120 11.31 -4.84 -6.81
C ASP A 120 11.00 -4.43 -8.26
N THR A 121 12.05 -4.21 -9.05
CA THR A 121 11.98 -3.84 -10.46
C THR A 121 12.14 -5.05 -11.37
N SER A 122 12.11 -6.28 -10.83
CA SER A 122 12.15 -7.51 -11.60
C SER A 122 11.06 -7.57 -12.67
N TRP A 123 9.88 -6.99 -12.39
CA TRP A 123 8.78 -6.86 -13.35
C TRP A 123 9.09 -5.93 -14.53
N ALA A 124 9.98 -4.94 -14.36
CA ALA A 124 10.34 -4.00 -15.41
C ALA A 124 11.38 -4.57 -16.40
N SER A 125 12.03 -5.69 -16.02
CA SER A 125 13.04 -6.38 -16.84
C SER A 125 12.46 -7.54 -17.66
N ALA A 126 11.17 -7.85 -17.52
CA ALA A 126 10.47 -8.85 -18.32
C ALA A 126 10.18 -8.28 -19.72
N GLY A 127 11.19 -8.30 -20.58
CA GLY A 127 11.05 -8.01 -22.01
C GLY A 127 10.11 -8.99 -22.72
N ASP A 128 9.25 -8.45 -23.58
CA ASP A 128 8.72 -9.03 -24.82
C ASP A 128 8.11 -10.45 -24.81
N GLY A 129 7.61 -10.94 -23.67
CA GLY A 129 6.82 -12.16 -23.59
C GLY A 129 5.32 -11.87 -23.55
N ASN A 130 4.68 -11.63 -24.69
CA ASN A 130 3.22 -11.62 -24.74
C ASN A 130 2.70 -13.05 -24.43
N PRO A 131 1.94 -13.30 -23.34
CA PRO A 131 1.29 -14.59 -23.19
C PRO A 131 0.21 -14.69 -24.26
N THR A 132 0.41 -15.59 -25.22
CA THR A 132 -0.63 -16.01 -26.16
C THR A 132 -1.82 -16.53 -25.33
N PRO A 133 -3.05 -16.04 -25.53
CA PRO A 133 -4.19 -16.61 -24.84
C PRO A 133 -4.38 -18.04 -25.31
N ASP A 134 -4.27 -18.97 -24.37
CA ASP A 134 -4.68 -20.36 -24.55
C ASP A 134 -6.16 -20.37 -24.96
N ARG A 135 -6.42 -20.55 -26.26
CA ARG A 135 -7.73 -20.94 -26.75
C ARG A 135 -7.80 -22.46 -26.59
N GLY A 136 -8.28 -22.88 -25.43
CA GLY A 136 -8.61 -24.27 -25.18
C GLY A 136 -9.53 -24.82 -26.28
N ALA A 137 -9.15 -26.00 -26.77
CA ALA A 137 -9.99 -26.95 -27.48
C ALA A 137 -10.05 -28.22 -26.65
#